data_AF-A0A9R0WDQ5-F1
#
_entry.id   AF-A0A9R0WDQ5-F1
#
_cell.length_a   1.000
_cell.length_b   1.000
_cell.length_c   1.000
_cell.angle_alpha   90.00
_cell.angle_beta   90.00
_cell.angle_gamma   90.00
#
_symmetry.space_group_name_H-M   'P 1'
#
loop_
_entity.id
_entity.type
_entity.pdbx_description
1 polymer ?
#
loop_
_entity_poly.entity_id
_entity_poly.type
_entity_poly.pdbx_seq_one_letter_code
_entity_poly.pdbx_strand_id
1 'polypeptide(L)'
;MKKGADSVPGVKVTVWRVPETLPEEVLGKMHAAPGREDHPVITASQLSEADGILFGFPTRFGMMAAQMKAFFDSTGGLWQAQSLSGKPAGVFFATGTQGGGQETTALTAVTQLTHHGMLGIAKKLKAV
;
A
#
# COMPACT_ATOMS: atom_id res chain seq x y z
N MET A 1 -9.32 7.04 -5.41
CA MET A 1 -7.99 7.12 -6.07
C MET A 1 -8.07 6.81 -7.56
N LYS A 2 -8.48 5.59 -7.99
CA LYS A 2 -8.55 5.23 -9.42
C LYS A 2 -9.23 6.29 -10.31
N LYS A 3 -10.47 6.70 -9.97
CA LYS A 3 -11.20 7.75 -10.70
C LYS A 3 -10.43 9.07 -10.88
N GLY A 4 -9.63 9.47 -9.90
CA GLY A 4 -8.86 10.72 -9.96
C GLY A 4 -7.53 10.59 -10.69
N ALA A 5 -6.97 9.39 -10.78
CA ALA A 5 -5.80 9.13 -11.61
C ALA A 5 -6.21 8.90 -13.07
N ASP A 6 -7.33 8.20 -13.31
CA ASP A 6 -7.93 8.01 -14.65
C ASP A 6 -8.35 9.34 -15.31
N SER A 7 -8.59 10.40 -14.53
CA SER A 7 -8.93 11.72 -15.10
C SER A 7 -7.74 12.46 -15.70
N VAL A 8 -6.52 11.97 -15.53
CA VAL A 8 -5.30 12.58 -16.08
C VAL A 8 -4.97 11.93 -17.42
N PRO A 9 -4.93 12.68 -18.53
CA PRO A 9 -4.60 12.13 -19.85
C PRO A 9 -3.23 11.44 -19.85
N GLY A 10 -3.17 10.24 -20.45
CA GLY A 10 -1.94 9.44 -20.54
C GLY A 10 -1.60 8.60 -19.31
N VAL A 11 -2.38 8.68 -18.22
CA VAL A 11 -2.17 7.85 -17.02
C VAL A 11 -2.98 6.55 -17.11
N LYS A 12 -2.29 5.42 -17.06
CA LYS A 12 -2.91 4.09 -16.94
C LYS A 12 -2.86 3.61 -15.49
N VAL A 13 -4.01 3.28 -14.93
CA VAL A 13 -4.11 2.85 -13.52
C VAL A 13 -4.60 1.41 -13.44
N THR A 14 -3.80 0.57 -12.79
CA THR A 14 -4.18 -0.79 -12.42
C THR A 14 -4.27 -0.89 -10.90
N VAL A 15 -5.33 -1.53 -10.40
CA VAL A 15 -5.53 -1.74 -8.96
C VAL A 15 -5.19 -3.18 -8.61
N TRP A 16 -4.35 -3.34 -7.60
CA TRP A 16 -3.93 -4.64 -7.10
C TRP A 16 -4.19 -4.79 -5.60
N ARG A 17 -4.28 -6.04 -5.14
CA ARG A 17 -4.33 -6.38 -3.71
C ARG A 17 -3.02 -6.99 -3.27
N VAL A 18 -2.55 -6.64 -2.08
CA VAL A 18 -1.49 -7.42 -1.43
C VAL A 18 -2.03 -8.78 -1.00
N PRO A 19 -1.19 -9.83 -0.94
CA PRO A 19 -1.61 -11.14 -0.45
C PRO A 19 -2.18 -11.05 0.97
N GLU A 20 -3.29 -11.75 1.19
CA GLU A 20 -3.84 -11.92 2.53
C GLU A 20 -3.01 -12.94 3.31
N THR A 21 -2.77 -12.67 4.60
CA THR A 21 -1.94 -13.51 5.47
C THR A 21 -2.77 -14.24 6.53
N LEU A 22 -4.01 -13.81 6.76
CA LEU A 22 -4.90 -14.44 7.73
C LEU A 22 -5.67 -15.61 7.09
N PRO A 23 -5.86 -16.72 7.81
CA PRO A 23 -6.76 -17.78 7.39
C PRO A 23 -8.21 -17.29 7.26
N GLU A 24 -8.97 -17.91 6.36
CA GLU A 24 -10.38 -17.55 6.10
C GLU A 24 -11.25 -17.62 7.36
N GLU A 25 -11.00 -18.60 8.24
CA GLU A 25 -11.71 -18.72 9.53
C GLU A 25 -11.53 -17.46 10.40
N VAL A 26 -10.31 -16.91 10.45
CA VAL A 26 -10.01 -15.70 11.23
C VAL A 26 -10.70 -14.48 10.61
N LEU A 27 -10.67 -14.38 9.28
CA LEU A 27 -11.38 -13.31 8.55
C LEU A 27 -12.89 -13.35 8.81
N GLY A 28 -13.47 -14.56 8.82
CA GLY A 28 -14.87 -14.79 9.16
C GLY A 28 -15.22 -14.31 10.57
N LYS A 29 -14.40 -14.65 11.57
CA LYS A 29 -14.57 -14.20 12.97
C LYS A 29 -14.42 -12.69 13.13
N MET A 30 -13.59 -12.05 12.29
CA MET A 30 -13.40 -10.60 12.31
C MET A 30 -14.50 -9.82 11.58
N HIS A 31 -15.45 -10.51 10.95
CA HIS A 31 -16.41 -9.90 10.02
C HIS A 31 -15.71 -9.03 8.97
N ALA A 32 -14.55 -9.49 8.49
CA ALA A 32 -13.80 -8.79 7.46
C ALA A 32 -14.67 -8.68 6.21
N ALA A 33 -14.64 -7.52 5.55
CA ALA A 33 -15.27 -7.38 4.25
C ALA A 33 -14.69 -8.45 3.30
N PRO A 34 -15.53 -9.06 2.44
CA PRO A 34 -15.05 -10.06 1.50
C PRO A 34 -13.93 -9.47 0.63
N GLY A 35 -12.94 -10.30 0.33
CA GLY A 35 -11.85 -9.93 -0.56
C GLY A 35 -12.41 -9.43 -1.90
N ARG A 36 -11.89 -8.32 -2.41
CA ARG A 36 -12.27 -7.79 -3.72
C ARG A 36 -11.69 -8.64 -4.84
N GLU A 37 -12.43 -9.68 -5.26
CA GLU A 37 -12.02 -10.61 -6.32
C GLU A 37 -11.81 -9.92 -7.68
N ASP A 38 -12.41 -8.74 -7.89
CA ASP A 38 -12.23 -7.90 -9.07
C ASP A 38 -10.84 -7.25 -9.17
N HIS A 39 -9.99 -7.42 -8.15
CA HIS A 39 -8.63 -6.92 -8.14
C HIS A 39 -7.62 -8.08 -8.00
N PRO A 40 -6.69 -8.24 -8.96
CA PRO A 40 -5.68 -9.29 -8.90
C PRO A 40 -4.71 -9.08 -7.72
N VAL A 41 -4.14 -10.19 -7.25
CA VAL A 41 -3.12 -10.16 -6.20
C VAL A 41 -1.76 -9.83 -6.82
N ILE A 42 -1.04 -8.87 -6.22
CA ILE A 42 0.29 -8.46 -6.68
C ILE A 42 1.38 -9.34 -6.08
N THR A 43 2.41 -9.58 -6.87
CA THR A 43 3.70 -10.16 -6.43
C THR A 43 4.75 -9.06 -6.31
N ALA A 44 5.79 -9.28 -5.49
CA ALA A 44 6.83 -8.27 -5.28
C ALA A 44 7.44 -7.78 -6.61
N SER A 45 7.81 -8.70 -7.51
CA SER A 45 8.48 -8.38 -8.78
C SER A 45 7.71 -7.41 -9.67
N GLN A 46 6.38 -7.48 -9.64
CA GLN A 46 5.50 -6.61 -10.44
C GLN A 46 5.56 -5.14 -10.02
N LEU A 47 6.08 -4.81 -8.83
CA LEU A 47 6.30 -3.41 -8.44
C LEU A 47 7.27 -2.69 -9.38
N SER A 48 8.24 -3.41 -9.94
CA SER A 48 9.25 -2.82 -10.83
C SER A 48 8.69 -2.37 -12.18
N GLU A 49 7.57 -2.97 -12.60
CA GLU A 49 6.88 -2.70 -13.87
C GLU A 49 6.15 -1.34 -13.86
N ALA A 50 5.85 -0.80 -12.68
CA ALA A 50 5.12 0.46 -12.55
C ALA A 50 6.05 1.67 -12.60
N ASP A 51 5.63 2.74 -13.28
CA ASP A 51 6.36 4.02 -13.29
C ASP A 51 6.18 4.80 -11.98
N GLY A 52 5.05 4.61 -11.30
CA GLY A 52 4.76 5.19 -10.00
C GLY A 52 3.73 4.36 -9.23
N ILE A 53 3.79 4.43 -7.89
CA ILE A 53 3.09 3.48 -7.02
C ILE A 53 2.32 4.22 -5.93
N LEU A 54 1.07 3.80 -5.66
CA LEU A 54 0.30 4.25 -4.51
C LEU A 54 -0.03 3.06 -3.61
N PHE A 55 0.51 3.06 -2.40
CA PHE A 55 0.27 2.03 -1.39
C PHE A 55 -0.91 2.40 -0.50
N GLY A 56 -1.94 1.55 -0.51
CA GLY A 56 -3.16 1.69 0.29
C GLY A 56 -3.24 0.64 1.38
N PHE A 57 -3.38 1.03 2.65
CA PHE A 57 -3.50 0.06 3.76
C PHE A 57 -4.24 0.63 4.98
N PRO A 58 -4.89 -0.21 5.80
CA PRO A 58 -5.45 0.25 7.07
C PRO A 58 -4.34 0.46 8.10
N THR A 59 -4.55 1.42 9.00
CA THR A 59 -3.67 1.67 10.14
C THR A 59 -3.85 0.59 11.21
N ARG A 60 -2.73 0.07 11.71
CA ARG A 60 -2.65 -0.76 12.92
C ARG A 60 -1.66 -0.10 13.88
N PHE A 61 -2.18 0.49 14.96
CA PHE A 61 -1.39 1.15 16.01
C PHE A 61 -0.37 2.17 15.47
N GLY A 62 -0.77 3.01 14.52
CA GLY A 62 0.12 4.01 13.92
C GLY A 62 1.14 3.45 12.92
N MET A 63 0.94 2.22 12.44
CA MET A 63 1.75 1.58 11.41
C MET A 63 0.86 0.96 10.32
N MET A 64 1.49 0.47 9.25
CA MET A 64 0.80 -0.36 8.25
C MET A 64 0.34 -1.70 8.84
N ALA A 65 -0.69 -2.28 8.23
CA ALA A 65 -1.13 -3.64 8.58
C ALA A 65 -0.04 -4.69 8.27
N ALA A 66 -0.09 -5.82 9.00
CA ALA A 66 0.87 -6.90 8.88
C ALA A 66 1.00 -7.44 7.45
N GLN A 67 -0.11 -7.53 6.71
CA GLN A 67 -0.16 -7.93 5.31
C GLN A 67 0.72 -7.03 4.42
N MET A 68 0.61 -5.71 4.59
CA MET A 68 1.41 -4.74 3.84
C MET A 68 2.89 -4.82 4.25
N LYS A 69 3.17 -5.00 5.54
CA LYS A 69 4.54 -5.15 6.02
C LYS A 69 5.19 -6.42 5.47
N ALA A 70 4.48 -7.55 5.49
CA ALA A 70 4.94 -8.80 4.90
C ALA A 70 5.20 -8.67 3.39
N PHE A 71 4.34 -7.94 2.68
CA PHE A 71 4.58 -7.63 1.27
C PHE A 71 5.87 -6.83 1.07
N PHE A 72 6.12 -5.77 1.84
CA PHE A 72 7.41 -5.06 1.80
C PHE A 72 8.59 -5.96 2.17
N ASP A 73 8.45 -6.85 3.15
CA ASP A 73 9.53 -7.78 3.53
C ASP A 73 9.90 -8.76 2.40
N SER A 74 8.95 -9.07 1.51
CA SER A 74 9.21 -9.87 0.30
C SER A 74 9.98 -9.13 -0.80
N THR A 75 10.22 -7.82 -0.65
CA THR A 75 10.87 -6.98 -1.68
C THR A 75 12.40 -6.88 -1.56
N GLY A 76 13.04 -7.72 -0.73
CA GLY A 76 14.50 -7.68 -0.51
C GLY A 76 15.33 -7.78 -1.80
N GLY A 77 14.91 -8.60 -2.77
CA GLY A 77 15.58 -8.69 -4.07
C GLY A 77 15.47 -7.40 -4.90
N LEU A 78 14.32 -6.71 -4.85
CA LEU A 78 14.13 -5.42 -5.55
C LEU A 78 14.95 -4.31 -4.91
N TRP A 79 15.05 -4.32 -3.58
CA TRP A 79 15.91 -3.40 -2.84
C TRP A 79 17.38 -3.60 -3.24
N GLN A 80 17.85 -4.85 -3.24
CA GLN A 80 19.23 -5.17 -3.60
C GLN A 80 19.55 -4.74 -5.04
N ALA A 81 18.61 -4.95 -5.97
CA ALA A 81 18.72 -4.53 -7.36
C ALA A 81 18.41 -3.05 -7.60
N GLN A 82 18.06 -2.29 -6.56
CA GLN A 82 17.65 -0.87 -6.63
C GLN A 82 16.52 -0.60 -7.64
N SER A 83 15.68 -1.61 -7.91
CA SER A 83 14.69 -1.55 -9.01
C SER A 83 13.52 -0.60 -8.76
N LEU A 84 13.34 -0.15 -7.51
CA LEU A 84 12.34 0.84 -7.13
C LEU A 84 12.90 2.25 -6.93
N SER A 85 14.22 2.41 -7.03
CA SER A 85 14.89 3.69 -6.79
C SER A 85 14.45 4.74 -7.80
N GLY A 86 14.21 5.97 -7.34
CA GLY A 86 13.76 7.09 -8.16
C GLY A 86 12.28 7.06 -8.58
N LYS A 87 11.57 5.94 -8.39
CA LYS A 87 10.14 5.85 -8.73
C LYS A 87 9.31 6.70 -7.76
N PRO A 88 8.37 7.54 -8.26
CA PRO A 88 7.40 8.22 -7.41
C PRO A 88 6.53 7.21 -6.65
N ALA A 89 6.45 7.37 -5.34
CA ALA A 89 5.61 6.54 -4.49
C ALA A 89 4.79 7.39 -3.53
N GLY A 90 3.55 6.98 -3.28
CA GLY A 90 2.72 7.60 -2.27
C GLY A 90 2.03 6.58 -1.39
N VAL A 91 1.58 7.06 -0.23
CA VAL A 91 0.82 6.26 0.73
C VAL A 91 -0.52 6.92 1.01
N PHE A 92 -1.54 6.09 1.17
CA PHE A 92 -2.82 6.49 1.70
C PHE A 92 -3.33 5.39 2.64
N PHE A 93 -4.05 5.79 3.68
CA PHE A 93 -4.44 4.85 4.72
C PHE A 93 -5.75 5.28 5.38
N ALA A 94 -6.37 4.30 6.04
CA ALA A 94 -7.60 4.48 6.78
C ALA A 94 -7.36 4.18 8.27
N THR A 95 -7.90 5.03 9.14
CA THR A 95 -7.82 4.91 10.60
C THR A 95 -9.21 4.72 11.17
N GLY A 96 -9.34 3.99 12.29
CA GLY A 96 -10.63 3.89 12.98
C GLY A 96 -11.07 5.16 13.72
N THR A 97 -10.12 6.00 14.14
CA THR A 97 -10.39 7.22 14.93
C THR A 97 -9.47 8.37 14.54
N GLN A 98 -9.80 9.59 14.97
CA GLN A 98 -8.98 10.79 14.72
C GLN A 98 -7.59 10.70 15.38
N GLY A 99 -7.48 10.10 16.56
CA GLY A 99 -6.19 9.86 17.24
C GLY A 99 -5.50 8.55 16.82
N GLY A 100 -6.11 7.75 15.95
CA GLY A 100 -5.71 6.37 15.65
C GLY A 100 -4.47 6.24 14.76
N GLY A 101 -3.57 7.21 14.76
CA GLY A 101 -2.32 7.17 13.99
C GLY A 101 -2.37 7.86 12.62
N GLN A 102 -3.14 8.95 12.51
CA GLN A 102 -3.29 9.74 11.28
C GLN A 102 -1.96 10.24 10.68
N GLU A 103 -0.99 10.51 11.56
CA GLU A 103 0.32 11.03 11.17
C GLU A 103 1.38 9.95 11.30
N THR A 104 1.34 9.18 12.40
CA THR A 104 2.32 8.13 12.67
C THR A 104 2.30 7.03 11.62
N THR A 105 1.14 6.71 11.02
CA THR A 105 1.06 5.73 9.92
C THR A 105 1.83 6.20 8.69
N ALA A 106 1.72 7.48 8.33
CA ALA A 106 2.51 8.04 7.24
C ALA A 106 3.99 8.03 7.60
N LEU A 107 4.33 8.52 8.79
CA LEU A 107 5.71 8.62 9.29
C LEU A 107 6.42 7.26 9.25
N THR A 108 5.77 6.21 9.73
CA THR A 108 6.35 4.86 9.77
C THR A 108 6.42 4.24 8.37
N ALA A 109 5.48 4.53 7.48
CA ALA A 109 5.52 4.04 6.11
C ALA A 109 6.64 4.68 5.27
N VAL A 110 7.02 5.93 5.54
CA VAL A 110 8.14 6.62 4.87
C VAL A 110 9.43 5.82 5.00
N THR A 111 9.65 5.12 6.12
CA THR A 111 10.85 4.29 6.31
C THR A 111 11.03 3.26 5.19
N GLN A 112 9.94 2.61 4.75
CA GLN A 112 9.97 1.62 3.67
C GLN A 112 10.22 2.28 2.32
N LEU A 113 9.60 3.44 2.06
CA LEU A 113 9.77 4.14 0.80
C LEU A 113 11.21 4.65 0.62
N THR A 114 11.74 5.30 1.64
CA THR A 114 13.10 5.87 1.62
C THR A 114 14.15 4.78 1.54
N HIS A 115 13.96 3.64 2.24
CA HIS A 115 14.93 2.54 2.18
C HIS A 115 15.03 1.90 0.78
N HIS A 116 13.95 1.97 -0.01
CA HIS A 116 13.93 1.57 -1.42
C HIS A 116 14.37 2.68 -2.40
N GLY A 117 14.70 3.87 -1.91
CA GLY A 117 15.09 5.01 -2.76
C GLY A 117 13.92 5.63 -3.54
N MET A 118 12.67 5.38 -3.16
CA MET A 118 11.49 5.94 -3.83
C MET A 118 11.27 7.41 -3.47
N LEU A 119 10.74 8.20 -4.41
CA LEU A 119 10.39 9.61 -4.20
C LEU A 119 9.00 9.71 -3.54
N GLY A 120 8.98 9.97 -2.23
CA GLY A 120 7.76 9.91 -1.41
C GLY A 120 6.81 11.12 -1.53
N ILE A 121 5.52 10.87 -1.75
CA ILE A 121 4.40 11.82 -1.60
C ILE A 121 3.35 11.21 -0.65
N ALA A 122 3.24 11.72 0.58
CA ALA A 122 2.23 11.26 1.53
C ALA A 122 0.97 12.15 1.49
N LYS A 123 -0.23 11.57 1.28
CA LYS A 123 -1.50 12.30 1.32
C LYS A 123 -2.57 11.53 2.10
N LYS A 124 -3.14 12.17 3.11
CA LYS A 124 -4.27 11.66 3.91
C LYS A 124 -5.57 11.65 3.11
N LEU A 125 -6.34 10.55 3.20
CA LEU A 125 -7.75 10.49 2.78
C LEU A 125 -8.65 10.65 4.01
N LYS A 126 -9.50 11.66 4.03
CA LYS A 126 -10.65 11.69 4.96
C LYS A 126 -11.74 10.81 4.36
N ALA A 127 -12.10 9.72 5.03
CA ALA A 127 -13.36 9.06 4.77
C ALA A 127 -14.48 9.99 5.28
N VAL A 128 -15.43 10.31 4.40
CA VAL A 128 -16.73 10.90 4.74
C VAL A 128 -17.74 9.77 4.68
#